data_AF-A0A7V5FMJ6-F1
#
_entry.id   AF-A0A7V5FMJ6-F1
#
_cell.length_a   1.000
_cell.length_b   1.000
_cell.length_c   1.000
_cell.angle_alpha   90.00
_cell.angle_beta   90.00
_cell.angle_gamma   90.00
#
_symmetry.space_group_name_H-M   'P 1'
#
loop_
_entity.id
_entity.type
_entity.pdbx_description
1 polymer ?
#
loop_
_entity_poly.entity_id
_entity_poly.type
_entity_poly.pdbx_seq_one_letter_code
_entity_poly.pdbx_strand_id
1 'polypeptide(L)'
;MNIKPVIRISVRNLVEFILRTGDIETGFRNGTRMADGIKYHQVIQRSNVSKASYEYDVSYLPEVPVFCLVEKGDIDLEVGGRIDGVIESAGCITIEEIKTTTDELRAITEENNPLHWAQAKCYAYMYGTEHELSSLTVRLTYYQVDDKETKSFDKTFGIEELKKFFDDLVDRYLEWARMLQQWEEIRNGSIEQMEFPFADYRKGQRELAVAVYKAVRDGGKVFAQAPTGTGKTIAALFPAVKSMGEGTCSKIFYLTAKTITRTVAEKAVDAMRGCGLRCKSVSITAKEKICFRPEAACDPDECEFARGYYDRIKGAIKDIFQHDAFDRLLIEEYAKKHSVCPFEFSLDLSLWADSIICDYNYVFDPRVYLKRFFAEGAEIQGEYVFLIDEAHNLVDRSREMFSAEITKEPFLALKNSLSEAFPSSRNVPPRVRKMKRAISKVNTALIELRKLCEGPGVVEEDGKVFYVQKEPPESLYPLL
;
A
#
# COMPACT_ATOMS: atom_id res chain seq x y z
N MET A 1 19.71 13.11 30.40
CA MET A 1 20.23 12.20 29.36
C MET A 1 19.31 12.35 28.17
N ASN A 2 19.76 12.97 27.07
CA ASN A 2 18.98 12.94 25.84
C ASN A 2 18.99 11.49 25.35
N ILE A 3 17.83 10.83 25.38
CA ILE A 3 17.68 9.50 24.81
C ILE A 3 17.81 9.70 23.30
N LYS A 4 18.81 9.05 22.70
CA LYS A 4 19.01 9.07 21.25
C LYS A 4 17.80 8.38 20.60
N PRO A 5 17.11 9.01 19.64
CA PRO A 5 15.94 8.40 19.01
C PRO A 5 16.36 7.16 18.21
N VAL A 6 15.59 6.08 18.38
CA VAL A 6 15.77 4.83 17.63
C VAL A 6 14.69 4.75 16.56
N ILE A 7 15.10 4.77 15.30
CA ILE A 7 14.21 4.57 14.15
C ILE A 7 14.29 3.11 13.75
N ARG A 8 13.13 2.47 13.56
CA ARG A 8 13.03 1.09 13.11
C ARG A 8 12.58 1.05 11.66
N ILE A 9 13.29 0.29 10.83
CA ILE A 9 12.95 0.09 9.42
C ILE A 9 13.15 -1.37 8.99
N SER A 10 12.26 -1.88 8.15
CA SER A 10 12.47 -3.19 7.53
C SER A 10 13.49 -3.11 6.39
N VAL A 11 14.25 -4.18 6.15
CA VAL A 11 15.15 -4.26 4.99
C VAL A 11 14.41 -3.97 3.68
N ARG A 12 13.20 -4.52 3.54
CA ARG A 12 12.37 -4.30 2.36
C ARG A 12 12.07 -2.81 2.16
N ASN A 13 11.67 -2.09 3.20
CA ASN A 13 11.38 -0.66 3.12
C ASN A 13 12.63 0.15 2.83
N LEU A 14 13.76 -0.18 3.47
CA LEU A 14 15.03 0.49 3.22
C LEU A 14 15.43 0.38 1.75
N VAL A 15 15.38 -0.84 1.20
CA VAL A 15 15.73 -1.13 -0.20
C VAL A 15 14.74 -0.49 -1.16
N GLU A 16 13.43 -0.63 -0.94
CA GLU A 16 12.41 -0.02 -1.80
C GLU A 16 12.51 1.52 -1.77
N PHE A 17 12.72 2.13 -0.61
CA PHE A 17 12.86 3.57 -0.50
C PHE A 17 14.11 4.08 -1.24
N ILE A 18 15.26 3.41 -1.09
CA ILE A 18 16.54 3.89 -1.61
C ILE A 18 16.77 3.52 -3.07
N LEU A 19 16.41 2.30 -3.48
CA LEU A 19 16.80 1.72 -4.76
C LEU A 19 15.66 1.53 -5.76
N ARG A 20 14.38 1.77 -5.38
CA ARG A 20 13.28 1.63 -6.35
C ARG A 20 13.44 2.62 -7.50
N THR A 21 13.33 2.09 -8.70
CA THR A 21 13.54 2.73 -10.00
C THR A 21 12.54 2.18 -11.02
N GLY A 22 12.40 2.82 -12.17
CA GLY A 22 11.53 2.38 -13.25
C GLY A 22 10.07 2.84 -13.13
N ASP A 23 9.17 2.03 -13.69
CA ASP A 23 7.83 2.45 -14.08
C ASP A 23 6.74 2.14 -13.04
N ILE A 24 5.61 2.86 -13.09
CA ILE A 24 4.39 2.41 -12.42
C ILE A 24 3.84 1.17 -13.15
N GLU A 25 3.83 0.03 -12.46
CA GLU A 25 3.20 -1.19 -12.97
C GLU A 25 1.74 -1.30 -12.50
N THR A 26 0.77 -1.05 -13.39
CA THR A 26 -0.64 -1.39 -13.11
C THR A 26 -0.96 -2.82 -13.55
N GLY A 27 -0.36 -3.81 -12.89
CA GLY A 27 -0.85 -5.18 -12.97
C GLY A 27 -2.06 -5.38 -12.05
N PHE A 28 -2.99 -6.28 -12.41
CA PHE A 28 -4.01 -6.84 -11.50
C PHE A 28 -3.32 -7.52 -10.29
N ARG A 29 -2.87 -6.71 -9.32
CA ARG A 29 -2.35 -7.17 -8.03
C ARG A 29 -3.54 -7.33 -7.10
N ASN A 30 -4.36 -8.35 -7.37
CA ASN A 30 -5.44 -8.79 -6.47
C ASN A 30 -4.91 -8.90 -5.04
N GLY A 31 -5.66 -8.38 -4.07
CA GLY A 31 -5.30 -8.42 -2.64
C GLY A 31 -5.04 -9.82 -2.08
N THR A 32 -5.46 -10.87 -2.79
CA THR A 32 -5.13 -12.28 -2.53
C THR A 32 -3.64 -12.62 -2.66
N ARG A 33 -2.84 -11.84 -3.43
CA ARG A 33 -1.41 -12.15 -3.67
C ARG A 33 -0.54 -12.20 -2.42
N MET A 34 -0.83 -11.45 -1.36
CA MET A 34 0.01 -11.46 -0.14
C MET A 34 -0.24 -12.71 0.72
N ALA A 35 -1.51 -13.07 0.95
CA ALA A 35 -1.87 -14.29 1.67
C ALA A 35 -1.48 -15.55 0.87
N ASP A 36 -1.66 -15.52 -0.45
CA ASP A 36 -1.20 -16.58 -1.35
C ASP A 36 0.34 -16.65 -1.37
N GLY A 37 1.03 -15.50 -1.36
CA GLY A 37 2.49 -15.41 -1.30
C GLY A 37 3.09 -16.14 -0.10
N ILE A 38 2.62 -15.83 1.11
CA ILE A 38 3.06 -16.50 2.35
C ILE A 38 2.78 -18.00 2.27
N LYS A 39 1.61 -18.41 1.77
CA LYS A 39 1.25 -19.81 1.61
C LYS A 39 2.21 -20.54 0.66
N TYR A 40 2.61 -19.92 -0.45
CA TYR A 40 3.56 -20.51 -1.38
C TYR A 40 4.99 -20.56 -0.82
N HIS A 41 5.42 -19.54 -0.07
CA HIS A 41 6.71 -19.58 0.65
C HIS A 41 6.74 -20.78 1.61
N GLN A 42 5.67 -20.98 2.39
CA GLN A 42 5.56 -22.13 3.29
C GLN A 42 5.60 -23.48 2.56
N VAL A 43 5.03 -23.58 1.36
CA VAL A 43 5.11 -24.80 0.54
C VAL A 43 6.56 -25.10 0.14
N ILE A 44 7.30 -24.08 -0.30
CA ILE A 44 8.70 -24.22 -0.73
C ILE A 44 9.59 -24.53 0.47
N GLN A 45 9.46 -23.79 1.57
CA GLN A 45 10.20 -24.01 2.81
C GLN A 45 9.99 -25.44 3.32
N ARG A 46 8.75 -25.94 3.38
CA ARG A 46 8.48 -27.35 3.77
C ARG A 46 9.13 -28.35 2.80
N SER A 47 9.10 -28.07 1.49
CA SER A 47 9.76 -28.90 0.50
C SER A 47 11.27 -28.92 0.69
N ASN A 48 11.89 -27.77 0.95
CA ASN A 48 13.32 -27.63 1.17
C ASN A 48 13.78 -28.30 2.47
N VAL A 49 13.03 -28.14 3.57
CA VAL A 49 13.25 -28.88 4.83
C VAL A 49 13.22 -30.39 4.60
N SER A 50 12.22 -30.88 3.86
CA SER A 50 12.11 -32.31 3.53
C SER A 50 13.30 -32.79 2.71
N LYS A 51 13.70 -32.07 1.64
CA LYS A 51 14.86 -32.42 0.82
C LYS A 51 16.15 -32.45 1.64
N ALA A 52 16.40 -31.42 2.44
CA ALA A 52 17.58 -31.35 3.30
C ALA A 52 17.65 -32.54 4.28
N SER A 53 16.51 -33.04 4.79
CA SER A 53 16.49 -34.19 5.70
C SER A 53 16.96 -35.52 5.09
N TYR A 54 17.01 -35.62 3.75
CA TYR A 54 17.49 -36.80 3.03
C TYR A 54 18.94 -36.67 2.54
N GLU A 55 19.54 -35.48 2.63
CA GLU A 55 20.90 -35.21 2.18
C GLU A 55 21.87 -35.18 3.37
N TYR A 56 23.03 -35.82 3.22
CA TYR A 56 24.05 -35.80 4.27
C TYR A 56 24.70 -34.41 4.32
N ASP A 57 24.80 -33.84 5.52
CA ASP A 57 25.47 -32.56 5.77
C ASP A 57 24.79 -31.35 5.08
N VAL A 58 23.46 -31.41 4.96
CA VAL A 58 22.62 -30.30 4.48
C VAL A 58 21.55 -29.97 5.52
N SER A 59 21.43 -28.70 5.88
CA SER A 59 20.36 -28.21 6.76
C SER A 59 19.62 -27.04 6.11
N TYR A 60 18.33 -26.90 6.46
CA TYR A 60 17.50 -25.79 6.00
C TYR A 60 16.71 -25.21 7.17
N LEU A 61 16.91 -23.93 7.46
CA LEU A 61 16.19 -23.19 8.49
C LEU A 61 15.30 -22.13 7.85
N PRO A 62 13.96 -22.28 7.90
CA PRO A 62 13.04 -21.28 7.38
C PRO A 62 12.87 -20.10 8.36
N GLU A 63 12.48 -18.94 7.82
CA GLU A 63 11.91 -17.83 8.59
C GLU A 63 12.83 -17.26 9.69
N VAL A 64 14.13 -17.12 9.40
CA VAL A 64 15.15 -16.70 10.36
C VAL A 64 15.11 -15.17 10.56
N PRO A 65 14.82 -14.66 11.77
CA PRO A 65 14.84 -13.23 12.03
C PRO A 65 16.28 -12.71 12.06
N VAL A 66 16.50 -11.52 11.49
CA VAL A 66 17.78 -10.82 11.53
C VAL A 66 17.57 -9.35 11.83
N PHE A 67 18.49 -8.75 12.57
CA PHE A 67 18.47 -7.34 12.92
C PHE A 67 19.89 -6.79 13.02
N CYS A 68 20.04 -5.51 12.73
CA CYS A 68 21.28 -4.77 12.86
C CYS A 68 20.97 -3.38 13.41
N LEU A 69 21.61 -3.04 14.53
CA LEU A 69 21.58 -1.69 15.08
C LEU A 69 22.76 -0.90 14.51
N VAL A 70 22.47 0.16 13.75
CA VAL A 70 23.47 1.07 13.22
C VAL A 70 23.48 2.35 14.05
N GLU A 71 24.52 2.50 14.85
CA GLU A 71 24.73 3.69 15.70
C GLU A 71 25.53 4.74 14.91
N LYS A 72 24.84 5.67 14.23
CA LYS A 72 25.49 6.74 13.44
C LYS A 72 25.00 8.14 13.82
N GLY A 73 25.86 8.92 14.48
CA GLY A 73 25.60 10.33 14.78
C GLY A 73 24.52 10.53 15.84
N ASP A 74 23.43 11.19 15.46
CA ASP A 74 22.32 11.66 16.29
C ASP A 74 21.09 10.73 16.31
N ILE A 75 21.03 9.75 15.40
CA ILE A 75 19.94 8.77 15.28
C ILE A 75 20.52 7.35 15.33
N ASP A 76 19.85 6.46 16.05
CA ASP A 76 20.11 5.02 15.96
C ASP A 76 19.12 4.40 14.98
N LEU A 77 19.62 3.61 14.03
CA LEU A 77 18.78 2.94 13.04
C LEU A 77 18.80 1.43 13.28
N GLU A 78 17.66 0.87 13.68
CA GLU A 78 17.45 -0.56 13.76
C GLU A 78 16.88 -1.04 12.41
N VAL A 79 17.70 -1.75 11.65
CA VAL A 79 17.30 -2.38 10.39
C VAL A 79 17.04 -3.85 10.65
N GLY A 80 15.85 -4.33 10.32
CA GLY A 80 15.46 -5.71 10.59
C GLY A 80 14.68 -6.36 9.48
N GLY A 81 14.58 -7.68 9.55
CA GLY A 81 13.72 -8.45 8.65
C GLY A 81 13.78 -9.93 8.94
N ARG A 82 13.32 -10.71 7.98
CA ARG A 82 13.25 -12.15 8.09
C ARG A 82 13.74 -12.77 6.80
N ILE A 83 14.69 -13.68 6.94
CA ILE A 83 15.26 -14.48 5.86
C ILE A 83 14.28 -15.62 5.57
N ASP A 84 13.91 -15.81 4.30
CA ASP A 84 12.98 -16.88 3.92
C ASP A 84 13.58 -18.27 4.20
N GLY A 85 14.88 -18.46 3.92
CA GLY A 85 15.60 -19.69 4.23
C GLY A 85 17.10 -19.50 4.41
N VAL A 86 17.69 -20.23 5.36
CA VAL A 86 19.13 -20.40 5.50
C VAL A 86 19.48 -21.84 5.19
N ILE A 87 20.36 -22.05 4.22
CA ILE A 87 20.84 -23.37 3.79
C ILE A 87 22.28 -23.51 4.22
N GLU A 88 22.59 -24.55 4.98
CA GLU A 88 23.97 -24.94 5.27
C GLU A 88 24.25 -26.22 4.51
N SER A 89 25.34 -26.25 3.73
CA SER A 89 25.75 -27.43 2.99
C SER A 89 27.28 -27.52 2.97
N ALA A 90 27.83 -28.60 3.51
CA ALA A 90 29.29 -28.84 3.58
C ALA A 90 30.07 -27.64 4.18
N GLY A 91 29.51 -27.00 5.22
CA GLY A 91 30.09 -25.81 5.87
C GLY A 91 29.94 -24.49 5.10
N CYS A 92 29.28 -24.50 3.94
CA CYS A 92 28.96 -23.29 3.17
C CYS A 92 27.54 -22.81 3.51
N ILE A 93 27.42 -21.53 3.87
CA ILE A 93 26.13 -20.89 4.15
C ILE A 93 25.55 -20.26 2.89
N THR A 94 24.26 -20.49 2.64
CA THR A 94 23.47 -19.83 1.61
C THR A 94 22.23 -19.16 2.22
N ILE A 95 22.05 -17.88 1.91
CA ILE A 95 20.90 -17.07 2.30
C ILE A 95 19.90 -17.05 1.14
N GLU A 96 18.72 -17.62 1.33
CA GLU A 96 17.66 -17.71 0.32
C GLU A 96 16.59 -16.64 0.54
N GLU A 97 16.26 -15.92 -0.52
CA GLU A 97 15.08 -15.05 -0.64
C GLU A 97 14.14 -15.63 -1.70
N ILE A 98 12.89 -15.85 -1.33
CA ILE A 98 11.85 -16.46 -2.18
C ILE A 98 10.94 -15.35 -2.73
N LYS A 99 10.56 -15.45 -4.01
CA LYS A 99 9.63 -14.53 -4.66
C LYS A 99 8.60 -15.29 -5.47
N THR A 100 7.32 -15.00 -5.26
CA THR A 100 6.23 -15.58 -6.05
C THR A 100 5.91 -14.73 -7.27
N THR A 101 5.74 -15.36 -8.43
CA THR A 101 5.36 -14.69 -9.68
C THR A 101 4.28 -15.46 -10.44
N THR A 102 3.54 -14.74 -11.29
CA THR A 102 2.67 -15.30 -12.31
C THR A 102 3.34 -15.32 -13.69
N ASP A 103 4.48 -14.65 -13.84
CA ASP A 103 5.19 -14.55 -15.12
C ASP A 103 5.92 -15.84 -15.46
N GLU A 104 6.17 -16.04 -16.75
CA GLU A 104 6.89 -17.22 -17.22
C GLU A 104 8.36 -17.19 -16.73
N LEU A 105 8.81 -18.21 -15.99
CA LEU A 105 10.15 -18.27 -15.40
C LEU A 105 11.30 -18.14 -16.41
N ARG A 106 11.05 -18.49 -17.67
CA ARG A 106 12.03 -18.33 -18.76
C ARG A 106 12.37 -16.86 -19.05
N ALA A 107 11.43 -15.94 -18.83
CA ALA A 107 11.61 -14.51 -19.05
C ALA A 107 12.33 -13.82 -17.87
N ILE A 108 12.34 -14.45 -16.69
CA ILE A 108 13.05 -13.95 -15.53
C ILE A 108 14.54 -14.23 -15.69
N THR A 109 15.35 -13.18 -15.75
CA THR A 109 16.81 -13.28 -15.71
C THR A 109 17.34 -12.87 -14.35
N GLU A 110 18.60 -13.22 -14.11
CA GLU A 110 19.34 -12.84 -12.91
C GLU A 110 19.42 -11.32 -12.69
N GLU A 111 19.36 -10.53 -13.77
CA GLU A 111 19.49 -9.07 -13.74
C GLU A 111 18.14 -8.34 -13.63
N ASN A 112 17.02 -9.03 -13.85
CA ASN A 112 15.70 -8.39 -13.97
C ASN A 112 15.24 -7.68 -12.68
N ASN A 113 15.78 -8.01 -11.50
CA ASN A 113 15.24 -7.54 -10.23
C ASN A 113 16.33 -7.12 -9.23
N PRO A 114 16.92 -5.92 -9.39
CA PRO A 114 17.95 -5.40 -8.48
C PRO A 114 17.44 -5.24 -7.04
N LEU A 115 16.15 -4.98 -6.84
CA LEU A 115 15.55 -4.85 -5.50
C LEU A 115 15.57 -6.18 -4.72
N HIS A 116 15.30 -7.30 -5.38
CA HIS A 116 15.32 -8.60 -4.71
C HIS A 116 16.74 -8.98 -4.28
N TRP A 117 17.73 -8.73 -5.15
CA TRP A 117 19.14 -8.89 -4.79
C TRP A 117 19.54 -7.97 -3.64
N ALA A 118 19.13 -6.71 -3.68
CA ALA A 118 19.44 -5.75 -2.62
C ALA A 118 18.87 -6.20 -1.26
N GLN A 119 17.64 -6.70 -1.23
CA GLN A 119 17.04 -7.25 -0.01
C GLN A 119 17.83 -8.45 0.53
N ALA A 120 18.13 -9.42 -0.33
CA ALA A 120 18.87 -10.62 0.06
C ALA A 120 20.33 -10.33 0.47
N LYS A 121 20.97 -9.32 -0.14
CA LYS A 121 22.30 -8.82 0.27
C LYS A 121 22.30 -8.22 1.68
N CYS A 122 21.27 -7.48 2.06
CA CYS A 122 21.14 -6.96 3.42
C CYS A 122 20.99 -8.10 4.44
N TYR A 123 20.18 -9.10 4.13
CA TYR A 123 20.05 -10.30 4.98
C TYR A 123 21.37 -11.06 5.12
N ALA A 124 22.08 -11.25 4.02
CA ALA A 124 23.41 -11.83 3.99
C ALA A 124 24.42 -11.05 4.85
N TYR A 125 24.43 -9.72 4.75
CA TYR A 125 25.30 -8.90 5.60
C TYR A 125 25.02 -9.13 7.09
N MET A 126 23.75 -9.03 7.51
CA MET A 126 23.38 -9.16 8.92
C MET A 126 23.69 -10.56 9.46
N TYR A 127 23.26 -11.60 8.74
CA TYR A 127 23.51 -12.98 9.14
C TYR A 127 25.01 -13.32 9.16
N GLY A 128 25.74 -12.94 8.10
CA GLY A 128 27.16 -13.22 7.98
C GLY A 128 28.01 -12.47 9.00
N THR A 129 27.61 -11.26 9.40
CA THR A 129 28.26 -10.52 10.49
C THR A 129 28.01 -11.17 11.84
N GLU A 130 26.77 -11.59 12.13
CA GLU A 130 26.41 -12.27 13.38
C GLU A 130 27.14 -13.61 13.55
N HIS A 131 27.40 -14.32 12.44
CA HIS A 131 28.06 -15.64 12.44
C HIS A 131 29.56 -15.57 12.07
N GLU A 132 30.16 -14.38 12.06
CA GLU A 132 31.59 -14.16 11.78
C GLU A 132 32.10 -14.80 10.48
N LEU A 133 31.28 -14.79 9.42
CA LEU A 133 31.63 -15.36 8.12
C LEU A 133 32.54 -14.42 7.33
N SER A 134 33.39 -14.98 6.47
CA SER A 134 34.19 -14.19 5.51
C SER A 134 33.46 -13.96 4.18
N SER A 135 32.66 -14.93 3.77
CA SER A 135 31.81 -14.89 2.58
C SER A 135 30.64 -15.86 2.72
N LEU A 136 29.57 -15.62 1.98
CA LEU A 136 28.44 -16.54 1.89
C LEU A 136 27.76 -16.44 0.51
N THR A 137 26.92 -17.42 0.19
CA THR A 137 26.16 -17.43 -1.06
C THR A 137 24.77 -16.84 -0.85
N VAL A 138 24.30 -16.02 -1.77
CA VAL A 138 22.94 -15.49 -1.78
C VAL A 138 22.19 -16.15 -2.93
N ARG A 139 21.02 -16.72 -2.61
CA ARG A 139 20.12 -17.38 -3.54
C ARG A 139 18.83 -16.59 -3.68
N LEU A 140 18.47 -16.23 -4.91
CA LEU A 140 17.11 -15.78 -5.23
C LEU A 140 16.33 -16.93 -5.84
N THR A 141 15.19 -17.29 -5.25
CA THR A 141 14.31 -18.36 -5.74
C THR A 141 12.97 -17.78 -6.19
N TYR A 142 12.63 -17.94 -7.46
CA TYR A 142 11.34 -17.55 -8.02
C TYR A 142 10.41 -18.76 -8.12
N TYR A 143 9.19 -18.63 -7.62
CA TYR A 143 8.14 -19.64 -7.71
C TYR A 143 7.01 -19.19 -8.62
N GLN A 144 6.71 -19.97 -9.66
CA GLN A 144 5.59 -19.70 -10.57
C GLN A 144 4.32 -20.36 -10.03
N VAL A 145 3.28 -19.56 -9.82
CA VAL A 145 2.07 -19.98 -9.10
C VAL A 145 1.21 -21.01 -9.85
N ASP A 146 1.12 -20.93 -11.17
CA ASP A 146 0.27 -21.78 -12.01
C ASP A 146 0.87 -23.17 -12.26
N ASP A 147 2.15 -23.21 -12.67
CA ASP A 147 2.91 -24.40 -13.05
C ASP A 147 3.64 -25.01 -11.84
N LYS A 148 3.73 -24.27 -10.72
CA LYS A 148 4.38 -24.68 -9.46
C LYS A 148 5.87 -25.00 -9.61
N GLU A 149 6.51 -24.41 -10.62
CA GLU A 149 7.93 -24.56 -10.89
C GLU A 149 8.76 -23.50 -10.14
N THR A 150 10.03 -23.81 -9.90
CA THR A 150 10.99 -22.90 -9.28
C THR A 150 12.19 -22.63 -10.17
N LYS A 151 12.70 -21.40 -10.15
CA LYS A 151 13.98 -21.02 -10.78
C LYS A 151 14.84 -20.26 -9.78
N SER A 152 16.08 -20.68 -9.59
CA SER A 152 16.99 -20.08 -8.62
C SER A 152 18.26 -19.52 -9.26
N PHE A 153 18.83 -18.48 -8.65
CA PHE A 153 20.08 -17.84 -9.05
C PHE A 153 20.97 -17.66 -7.82
N ASP A 154 22.25 -18.03 -7.94
CA ASP A 154 23.20 -18.02 -6.82
C ASP A 154 24.37 -17.07 -7.11
N LYS A 155 24.72 -16.24 -6.14
CA LYS A 155 25.92 -15.39 -6.17
C LYS A 155 26.64 -15.42 -4.82
N THR A 156 27.95 -15.64 -4.83
CA THR A 156 28.78 -15.56 -3.62
C THR A 156 29.27 -14.14 -3.41
N PHE A 157 29.17 -13.64 -2.18
CA PHE A 157 29.60 -12.30 -1.79
C PHE A 157 30.51 -12.37 -0.56
N GLY A 158 31.53 -11.50 -0.52
CA GLY A 158 32.31 -11.29 0.70
C GLY A 158 31.57 -10.38 1.68
N ILE A 159 31.71 -10.62 2.98
CA ILE A 159 31.01 -9.80 4.00
C ILE A 159 31.44 -8.32 3.92
N GLU A 160 32.70 -8.03 3.60
CA GLU A 160 33.19 -6.66 3.38
C GLU A 160 32.52 -5.94 2.20
N GLU A 161 32.18 -6.67 1.13
CA GLU A 161 31.43 -6.11 0.00
C GLU A 161 29.98 -5.82 0.42
N LEU A 162 29.34 -6.77 1.09
CA LEU A 162 27.98 -6.63 1.59
C LEU A 162 27.87 -5.49 2.61
N LYS A 163 28.89 -5.31 3.46
CA LYS A 163 28.99 -4.21 4.40
C LYS A 163 28.98 -2.86 3.71
N LYS A 164 29.85 -2.67 2.70
CA LYS A 164 29.90 -1.41 1.93
C LYS A 164 28.56 -1.10 1.26
N PHE A 165 27.92 -2.13 0.71
CA PHE A 165 26.59 -1.99 0.10
C PHE A 165 25.53 -1.59 1.15
N PHE A 166 25.50 -2.25 2.30
CA PHE A 166 24.56 -1.96 3.37
C PHE A 166 24.77 -0.55 3.97
N ASP A 167 26.02 -0.17 4.22
CA ASP A 167 26.36 1.15 4.77
C ASP A 167 25.93 2.28 3.84
N ASP A 168 26.05 2.14 2.51
CA ASP A 168 25.55 3.13 1.53
C ASP A 168 24.02 3.32 1.62
N LEU A 169 23.28 2.22 1.72
CA LEU A 169 21.82 2.28 1.87
C LEU A 169 21.42 2.99 3.16
N VAL A 170 22.09 2.66 4.26
CA VAL A 170 21.83 3.25 5.57
C VAL A 170 22.17 4.74 5.56
N ASP A 171 23.31 5.14 5.00
CA ASP A 171 23.72 6.55 4.96
C ASP A 171 22.73 7.41 4.18
N ARG A 172 22.28 6.93 3.02
CA ARG A 172 21.27 7.62 2.20
C ARG A 172 19.91 7.70 2.90
N TYR A 173 19.54 6.68 3.69
CA TYR A 173 18.30 6.71 4.47
C TYR A 173 18.40 7.66 5.67
N LEU A 174 19.54 7.70 6.36
CA LEU A 174 19.75 8.57 7.51
C LEU A 174 19.63 10.06 7.15
N GLU A 175 20.03 10.47 5.93
CA GLU A 175 19.77 11.83 5.45
C GLU A 175 18.29 12.19 5.45
N TRP A 176 17.44 11.26 5.00
CA TRP A 176 15.99 11.44 4.99
C TRP A 176 15.41 11.40 6.40
N ALA A 177 15.87 10.45 7.22
CA ALA A 177 15.42 10.31 8.61
C ALA A 177 15.66 11.57 9.45
N ARG A 178 16.83 12.21 9.30
CA ARG A 178 17.13 13.50 9.96
C ARG A 178 16.18 14.60 9.55
N MET A 179 15.83 14.67 8.26
CA MET A 179 14.85 15.66 7.79
C MET A 179 13.48 15.46 8.44
N LEU A 180 13.02 14.21 8.57
CA LEU A 180 11.76 13.90 9.23
C LEU A 180 11.78 14.25 10.72
N GLN A 181 12.87 13.93 11.42
CA GLN A 181 13.02 14.29 12.83
C GLN A 181 12.97 15.81 13.03
N GLN A 182 13.72 16.56 12.21
CA GLN A 182 13.69 18.03 12.23
C GLN A 182 12.27 18.55 11.94
N TRP A 183 11.55 17.92 11.01
CA TRP A 183 10.17 18.26 10.74
C TRP A 183 9.26 18.01 11.94
N GLU A 184 9.41 16.87 12.63
CA GLU A 184 8.62 16.57 13.83
C GLU A 184 8.86 17.57 14.95
N GLU A 185 10.09 18.04 15.15
CA GLU A 185 10.40 19.10 16.12
C GLU A 185 9.70 20.42 15.76
N ILE A 186 9.78 20.83 14.48
CA ILE A 186 9.09 22.03 13.97
C ILE A 186 7.57 21.90 14.12
N ARG A 187 7.03 20.75 13.71
CA ARG A 187 5.59 20.44 13.78
C ARG A 187 5.12 20.49 15.22
N ASN A 188 5.74 19.73 16.12
CA ASN A 188 5.31 19.63 17.52
C ASN A 188 5.43 20.98 18.23
N GLY A 189 6.53 21.72 18.02
CA GLY A 189 6.69 23.06 18.58
C GLY A 189 5.63 24.04 18.08
N SER A 190 5.26 23.97 16.79
CA SER A 190 4.18 24.80 16.24
C SER A 190 2.80 24.42 16.79
N ILE A 191 2.54 23.12 16.98
CA ILE A 191 1.29 22.62 17.54
C ILE A 191 1.15 23.05 19.00
N GLU A 192 2.23 22.99 19.79
CA GLU A 192 2.24 23.39 21.19
C GLU A 192 1.82 24.87 21.33
N GLN A 193 2.43 25.75 20.53
CA GLN A 193 2.19 27.19 20.53
C GLN A 193 0.86 27.60 19.89
N MET A 194 0.28 26.76 19.03
CA MET A 194 -0.96 27.06 18.32
C MET A 194 -2.15 27.19 19.27
N GLU A 195 -2.83 28.34 19.19
CA GLU A 195 -4.13 28.61 19.80
C GLU A 195 -5.29 28.23 18.87
N PHE A 196 -6.52 28.23 19.41
CA PHE A 196 -7.71 27.97 18.61
C PHE A 196 -7.85 29.05 17.51
N PRO A 197 -8.06 28.70 16.23
CA PRO A 197 -7.92 29.65 15.12
C PRO A 197 -9.07 30.66 14.96
N PHE A 198 -9.99 30.72 15.93
CA PHE A 198 -11.10 31.66 15.95
C PHE A 198 -11.19 32.32 17.32
N ALA A 199 -11.73 33.54 17.38
CA ALA A 199 -11.84 34.30 18.62
C ALA A 199 -12.61 33.55 19.73
N ASP A 200 -13.70 32.86 19.36
CA ASP A 200 -14.57 32.16 20.29
C ASP A 200 -15.08 30.83 19.74
N TYR A 201 -15.36 29.90 20.65
CA TYR A 201 -16.08 28.67 20.33
C TYR A 201 -17.58 28.94 20.14
N ARG A 202 -18.16 28.36 19.08
CA ARG A 202 -19.62 28.29 18.93
C ARG A 202 -20.23 27.35 19.98
N LYS A 203 -21.54 27.50 20.24
CA LYS A 203 -22.27 26.65 21.18
C LYS A 203 -22.10 25.16 20.82
N GLY A 204 -21.68 24.35 21.81
CA GLY A 204 -21.41 22.91 21.65
C GLY A 204 -20.06 22.56 21.00
N GLN A 205 -19.38 23.52 20.37
CA GLN A 205 -18.12 23.28 19.67
C GLN A 205 -16.98 22.92 20.63
N ARG A 206 -16.90 23.62 21.77
CA ARG A 206 -15.91 23.33 22.82
C ARG A 206 -16.13 21.97 23.47
N GLU A 207 -17.39 21.61 23.71
CA GLU A 207 -17.77 20.31 24.27
C GLU A 207 -17.33 19.17 23.35
N LEU A 208 -17.60 19.30 22.04
CA LEU A 208 -17.11 18.36 21.03
C LEU A 208 -15.58 18.30 21.02
N ALA A 209 -14.88 19.44 21.05
CA ALA A 209 -13.42 19.47 21.03
C ALA A 209 -12.80 18.77 22.24
N VAL A 210 -13.37 18.97 23.44
CA VAL A 210 -12.95 18.29 24.66
C VAL A 210 -13.21 16.78 24.58
N ALA A 211 -14.36 16.37 24.04
CA ALA A 211 -14.68 14.95 23.86
C ALA A 211 -13.72 14.27 22.89
N VAL A 212 -13.40 14.91 21.76
CA VAL A 212 -12.44 14.40 20.77
C VAL A 212 -11.05 14.30 21.38
N TYR A 213 -10.55 15.35 22.05
CA TYR A 213 -9.23 15.33 22.70
C TYR A 213 -9.09 14.17 23.70
N LYS A 214 -10.08 14.00 24.59
CA LYS A 214 -10.10 12.89 25.55
C LYS A 214 -10.11 11.53 24.86
N ALA A 215 -10.91 11.38 23.79
CA ALA A 215 -10.99 10.12 23.07
C ALA A 215 -9.68 9.77 22.35
N VAL A 216 -8.98 10.75 21.77
CA VAL A 216 -7.66 10.51 21.18
C VAL A 216 -6.66 10.08 22.26
N ARG A 217 -6.58 10.83 23.36
CA ARG A 217 -5.68 10.53 24.47
C ARG A 217 -5.95 9.18 25.14
N ASP A 218 -7.22 8.83 25.33
CA ASP A 218 -7.64 7.64 26.09
C ASP A 218 -7.86 6.41 25.18
N GLY A 219 -7.64 6.51 23.87
CA GLY A 219 -7.84 5.41 22.91
C GLY A 219 -9.32 5.02 22.71
N GLY A 220 -10.23 5.98 22.74
CA GLY A 220 -11.68 5.78 22.72
C GLY A 220 -12.37 6.09 21.38
N LYS A 221 -13.70 5.97 21.37
CA LYS A 221 -14.57 6.32 20.23
C LYS A 221 -15.59 7.36 20.65
N VAL A 222 -15.84 8.35 19.79
CA VAL A 222 -16.85 9.39 20.01
C VAL A 222 -17.82 9.41 18.84
N PHE A 223 -19.10 9.30 19.15
CA PHE A 223 -20.18 9.56 18.21
C PHE A 223 -20.79 10.92 18.55
N ALA A 224 -20.68 11.86 17.63
CA ALA A 224 -21.18 13.21 17.80
C ALA A 224 -22.25 13.52 16.75
N GLN A 225 -23.41 13.97 17.22
CA GLN A 225 -24.44 14.52 16.37
C GLN A 225 -24.50 16.03 16.57
N ALA A 226 -24.21 16.80 15.51
CA ALA A 226 -24.38 18.24 15.55
C ALA A 226 -24.89 18.76 14.18
N PRO A 227 -25.75 19.80 14.17
CA PRO A 227 -26.24 20.42 12.95
C PRO A 227 -25.11 20.92 12.04
N THR A 228 -25.39 21.11 10.76
CA THR A 228 -24.46 21.78 9.82
C THR A 228 -24.21 23.22 10.28
N GLY A 229 -23.02 23.76 9.95
CA GLY A 229 -22.65 25.14 10.33
C GLY A 229 -22.24 25.34 11.80
N THR A 230 -22.23 24.31 12.65
CA THR A 230 -21.78 24.41 14.05
C THR A 230 -20.25 24.40 14.23
N GLY A 231 -19.48 24.21 13.16
CA GLY A 231 -18.02 24.16 13.22
C GLY A 231 -17.45 22.80 13.65
N LYS A 232 -18.17 21.70 13.35
CA LYS A 232 -17.75 20.32 13.64
C LYS A 232 -16.34 19.99 13.15
N THR A 233 -16.02 20.38 11.92
CA THR A 233 -14.74 20.06 11.27
C THR A 233 -13.55 20.59 12.06
N ILE A 234 -13.53 21.88 12.40
CA ILE A 234 -12.44 22.44 13.23
C ILE A 234 -12.50 21.91 14.67
N ALA A 235 -13.70 21.68 15.22
CA ALA A 235 -13.86 21.12 16.56
C ALA A 235 -13.30 19.70 16.70
N ALA A 236 -13.21 18.94 15.60
CA ALA A 236 -12.59 17.63 15.57
C ALA A 236 -11.10 17.70 15.18
N LEU A 237 -10.73 18.50 14.18
CA LEU A 237 -9.35 18.60 13.69
C LEU A 237 -8.42 19.27 14.70
N PHE A 238 -8.83 20.40 15.29
CA PHE A 238 -8.00 21.14 16.23
C PHE A 238 -7.51 20.28 17.41
N PRO A 239 -8.37 19.61 18.19
CA PRO A 239 -7.90 18.76 19.28
C PRO A 239 -7.09 17.56 18.79
N ALA A 240 -7.42 16.97 17.64
CA ALA A 240 -6.61 15.87 17.08
C ALA A 240 -5.19 16.33 16.72
N VAL A 241 -5.05 17.54 16.16
CA VAL A 241 -3.75 18.16 15.89
C VAL A 241 -3.00 18.45 17.20
N LYS A 242 -3.65 19.00 18.23
CA LYS A 242 -3.01 19.20 19.55
C LYS A 242 -2.49 17.88 20.13
N SER A 243 -3.30 16.83 20.08
CA SER A 243 -2.95 15.48 20.50
C SER A 243 -1.73 14.89 19.76
N MET A 244 -1.55 15.22 18.47
CA MET A 244 -0.36 14.83 17.69
C MET A 244 0.92 15.49 18.23
N GLY A 245 0.87 16.78 18.56
CA GLY A 245 2.01 17.50 19.15
C GLY A 245 2.41 16.97 20.52
N GLU A 246 1.46 16.35 21.24
CA GLU A 246 1.68 15.68 22.53
C GLU A 246 2.17 14.22 22.38
N GLY A 247 2.32 13.72 21.14
CA GLY A 247 2.80 12.37 20.86
C GLY A 247 1.75 11.27 21.08
N THR A 248 0.47 11.62 21.25
CA THR A 248 -0.62 10.63 21.43
C THR A 248 -1.11 10.03 20.12
N CYS A 249 -0.81 10.67 18.98
CA CYS A 249 -1.04 10.10 17.67
C CYS A 249 0.08 10.49 16.68
N SER A 250 0.30 9.63 15.71
CA SER A 250 1.32 9.80 14.65
C SER A 250 0.74 10.36 13.35
N LYS A 251 -0.57 10.16 13.11
CA LYS A 251 -1.23 10.57 11.87
C LYS A 251 -2.73 10.77 12.05
N ILE A 252 -3.29 11.73 11.33
CA ILE A 252 -4.73 11.99 11.29
C ILE A 252 -5.28 11.61 9.91
N PHE A 253 -6.32 10.79 9.88
CA PHE A 253 -7.10 10.48 8.69
C PHE A 253 -8.45 11.20 8.79
N TYR A 254 -8.63 12.26 8.00
CA TYR A 254 -9.91 12.93 7.87
C TYR A 254 -10.67 12.35 6.67
N LEU A 255 -11.74 11.61 6.96
CA LEU A 255 -12.49 10.86 5.97
C LEU A 255 -13.81 11.53 5.66
N THR A 256 -14.13 11.66 4.38
CA THR A 256 -15.37 12.30 3.96
C THR A 256 -15.94 11.71 2.68
N ALA A 257 -17.27 11.59 2.60
CA ALA A 257 -17.96 10.98 1.46
C ALA A 257 -18.08 11.89 0.22
N LYS A 258 -17.88 13.20 0.37
CA LYS A 258 -18.19 14.19 -0.68
C LYS A 258 -17.01 15.12 -0.94
N THR A 259 -16.85 15.53 -2.20
CA THR A 259 -15.76 16.45 -2.59
C THR A 259 -15.91 17.82 -1.91
N ILE A 260 -17.14 18.29 -1.66
CA ILE A 260 -17.39 19.60 -1.04
C ILE A 260 -16.88 19.67 0.41
N THR A 261 -17.08 18.61 1.19
CA THR A 261 -16.65 18.52 2.59
C THR A 261 -15.14 18.39 2.72
N ARG A 262 -14.43 17.89 1.70
CA ARG A 262 -12.96 17.91 1.64
C ARG A 262 -12.41 19.33 1.74
N THR A 263 -12.99 20.28 1.01
CA THR A 263 -12.58 21.69 1.06
C THR A 263 -12.85 22.34 2.42
N VAL A 264 -13.82 21.84 3.19
CA VAL A 264 -14.05 22.31 4.57
C VAL A 264 -12.91 21.86 5.49
N ALA A 265 -12.42 20.63 5.31
CA ALA A 265 -11.27 20.13 6.04
C ALA A 265 -9.97 20.87 5.68
N GLU A 266 -9.72 21.06 4.37
CA GLU A 266 -8.58 21.86 3.86
C GLU A 266 -8.57 23.26 4.50
N LYS A 267 -9.71 23.98 4.43
CA LYS A 267 -9.87 25.31 5.04
C LYS A 267 -9.69 25.31 6.55
N ALA A 268 -10.07 24.25 7.26
CA ALA A 268 -9.87 24.16 8.69
C ALA A 268 -8.39 24.00 9.05
N VAL A 269 -7.64 23.21 8.28
CA VAL A 269 -6.19 23.10 8.43
C VAL A 269 -5.51 24.42 8.07
N ASP A 270 -5.93 25.08 7.00
CA ASP A 270 -5.37 26.39 6.60
C ASP A 270 -5.67 27.50 7.63
N ALA A 271 -6.85 27.48 8.27
CA ALA A 271 -7.14 28.38 9.37
C ALA A 271 -6.16 28.18 10.54
N MET A 272 -5.82 26.93 10.86
CA MET A 272 -4.80 26.62 11.87
C MET A 272 -3.40 27.05 11.42
N ARG A 273 -3.05 26.91 10.13
CA ARG A 273 -1.78 27.43 9.56
C ARG A 273 -1.68 28.94 9.70
N GLY A 274 -2.78 29.66 9.52
CA GLY A 274 -2.87 31.10 9.78
C GLY A 274 -2.54 31.49 11.22
N CYS A 275 -2.64 30.55 12.16
CA CYS A 275 -2.27 30.69 13.57
C CYS A 275 -0.92 30.02 13.91
N GLY A 276 -0.06 29.80 12.93
CA GLY A 276 1.30 29.31 13.12
C GLY A 276 1.48 27.80 13.01
N LEU A 277 0.42 27.01 12.76
CA LEU A 277 0.55 25.56 12.57
C LEU A 277 1.51 25.24 11.41
N ARG A 278 2.50 24.40 11.69
CA ARG A 278 3.33 23.69 10.72
C ARG A 278 2.88 22.23 10.71
N CYS A 279 2.23 21.81 9.64
CA CYS A 279 1.65 20.46 9.52
C CYS A 279 1.52 20.09 8.04
N LYS A 280 2.12 18.96 7.63
CA LYS A 280 1.99 18.43 6.28
C LYS A 280 0.60 17.82 6.11
N SER A 281 -0.26 18.43 5.30
CA SER A 281 -1.55 17.84 4.96
C SER A 281 -1.58 17.42 3.50
N VAL A 282 -2.11 16.24 3.19
CA VAL A 282 -2.36 15.81 1.81
C VAL A 282 -3.85 15.60 1.55
N SER A 283 -4.33 16.10 0.41
CA SER A 283 -5.68 15.83 -0.07
C SER A 283 -5.66 14.84 -1.21
N ILE A 284 -6.04 13.59 -0.93
CA ILE A 284 -6.12 12.57 -1.97
C ILE A 284 -7.31 12.89 -2.88
N THR A 285 -7.02 12.99 -4.18
CA THR A 285 -8.03 13.21 -5.22
C THR A 285 -8.16 11.93 -6.03
N ALA A 286 -9.41 11.55 -6.32
CA ALA A 286 -9.69 10.37 -7.14
C ALA A 286 -8.92 10.42 -8.46
N LYS A 287 -8.43 9.25 -8.90
CA LYS A 287 -7.58 9.10 -10.08
C LYS A 287 -8.20 9.74 -11.32
N GLU A 288 -9.49 9.52 -11.53
CA GLU A 288 -10.25 10.02 -12.69
C GLU A 288 -10.31 11.55 -12.71
N LYS A 289 -10.14 12.20 -11.56
CA LYS A 289 -10.21 13.66 -11.42
C LYS A 289 -8.85 14.34 -11.51
N ILE A 290 -7.77 13.69 -11.07
CA ILE A 290 -6.42 14.29 -11.01
C ILE A 290 -5.51 13.84 -12.16
N CYS A 291 -5.84 12.75 -12.85
CA CYS A 291 -5.01 12.22 -13.93
C CYS A 291 -4.91 13.21 -15.11
N PHE A 292 -3.69 13.44 -15.60
CA PHE A 292 -3.44 14.24 -16.81
C PHE A 292 -3.81 13.50 -18.10
N ARG A 293 -3.98 12.18 -18.04
CA ARG A 293 -4.27 11.29 -19.17
C ARG A 293 -5.36 10.28 -18.80
N PRO A 294 -6.61 10.72 -18.54
CA PRO A 294 -7.67 9.82 -18.07
C PRO A 294 -8.07 8.76 -19.11
N GLU A 295 -7.82 9.01 -20.40
CA GLU A 295 -8.16 8.10 -21.51
C GLU A 295 -7.07 7.06 -21.82
N ALA A 296 -5.83 7.26 -21.33
CA ALA A 296 -4.72 6.34 -21.59
C ALA A 296 -4.72 5.19 -20.58
N ALA A 297 -4.25 4.01 -21.00
CA ALA A 297 -3.93 2.97 -20.02
C ALA A 297 -2.84 3.49 -19.08
N CYS A 298 -2.89 3.07 -17.81
CA CYS A 298 -1.87 3.43 -16.82
C CYS A 298 -0.63 2.54 -16.95
N ASP A 299 -0.11 2.46 -18.16
CA ASP A 299 1.03 1.66 -18.53
C ASP A 299 2.17 2.55 -19.02
N PRO A 300 3.45 2.25 -18.72
CA PRO A 300 4.58 3.04 -19.18
C PRO A 300 4.71 3.18 -20.71
N ASP A 301 4.15 2.27 -21.51
CA ASP A 301 4.14 2.40 -22.98
C ASP A 301 3.19 3.51 -23.43
N GLU A 302 2.07 3.71 -22.73
CA GLU A 302 1.01 4.67 -23.10
C GLU A 302 1.04 5.98 -22.29
N CYS A 303 1.61 5.96 -21.08
CA CYS A 303 1.60 7.07 -20.14
C CYS A 303 3.02 7.52 -19.75
N GLU A 304 3.41 8.71 -20.22
CA GLU A 304 4.71 9.32 -19.92
C GLU A 304 4.95 9.59 -18.42
N PHE A 305 3.86 9.81 -17.67
CA PHE A 305 3.91 10.02 -16.22
C PHE A 305 4.08 8.72 -15.42
N ALA A 306 3.79 7.57 -16.04
CA ALA A 306 4.04 6.24 -15.47
C ALA A 306 5.48 5.77 -15.74
N ARG A 307 6.01 6.09 -16.92
CA ARG A 307 7.37 5.70 -17.34
C ARG A 307 8.46 6.38 -16.54
N GLY A 308 9.34 5.64 -15.88
CA GLY A 308 10.43 6.11 -15.04
C GLY A 308 9.95 6.87 -13.80
N TYR A 309 8.72 6.60 -13.35
CA TYR A 309 8.12 7.28 -12.20
C TYR A 309 9.01 7.21 -10.95
N TYR A 310 9.51 6.01 -10.62
CA TYR A 310 10.30 5.79 -9.41
C TYR A 310 11.70 6.41 -9.49
N ASP A 311 12.17 6.74 -10.69
CA ASP A 311 13.43 7.47 -10.90
C ASP A 311 13.29 8.95 -10.53
N ARG A 312 12.09 9.51 -10.73
CA ARG A 312 11.83 10.96 -10.57
C ARG A 312 11.13 11.31 -9.26
N ILE A 313 10.41 10.37 -8.66
CA ILE A 313 9.55 10.63 -7.49
C ILE A 313 10.31 11.18 -6.28
N LYS A 314 11.54 10.74 -6.04
CA LYS A 314 12.35 11.20 -4.89
C LYS A 314 12.66 12.70 -4.99
N GLY A 315 13.00 13.16 -6.19
CA GLY A 315 13.19 14.59 -6.49
C GLY A 315 11.89 15.38 -6.30
N ALA A 316 10.78 14.84 -6.80
CA ALA A 316 9.46 15.46 -6.65
C ALA A 316 9.03 15.61 -5.19
N ILE A 317 9.19 14.56 -4.38
CA ILE A 317 8.89 14.59 -2.94
C ILE A 317 9.76 15.64 -2.26
N LYS A 318 11.09 15.61 -2.44
CA LYS A 318 12.01 16.56 -1.80
C LYS A 318 11.68 18.02 -2.12
N ASP A 319 11.27 18.30 -3.35
CA ASP A 319 10.94 19.64 -3.83
C ASP A 319 9.59 20.13 -3.27
N ILE A 320 8.54 19.31 -3.29
CA ILE A 320 7.23 19.71 -2.75
C ILE A 320 7.24 19.80 -1.21
N PHE A 321 8.13 19.06 -0.52
CA PHE A 321 8.19 19.00 0.95
C PHE A 321 8.50 20.33 1.63
N GLN A 322 8.91 21.35 0.87
CA GLN A 322 9.04 22.73 1.36
C GLN A 322 7.69 23.35 1.74
N HIS A 323 6.59 22.84 1.18
CA HIS A 323 5.23 23.28 1.47
C HIS A 323 4.57 22.42 2.53
N ASP A 324 3.58 22.98 3.21
CA ASP A 324 2.82 22.27 4.23
C ASP A 324 1.48 21.74 3.70
N ALA A 325 0.93 22.37 2.67
CA ALA A 325 -0.39 22.03 2.10
C ALA A 325 -0.25 21.33 0.75
N PHE A 326 -0.29 20.00 0.73
CA PHE A 326 -0.34 19.20 -0.50
C PHE A 326 -1.79 19.06 -0.98
N ASP A 327 -2.37 20.17 -1.43
CA ASP A 327 -3.67 20.17 -2.07
C ASP A 327 -3.58 19.70 -3.53
N ARG A 328 -4.74 19.59 -4.18
CA ARG A 328 -4.81 19.14 -5.57
C ARG A 328 -3.97 20.02 -6.52
N LEU A 329 -4.02 21.34 -6.35
CA LEU A 329 -3.38 22.27 -7.28
C LEU A 329 -1.86 22.18 -7.17
N LEU A 330 -1.34 22.15 -5.93
CA LEU A 330 0.09 22.03 -5.69
C LEU A 330 0.64 20.67 -6.15
N ILE A 331 -0.11 19.59 -5.91
CA ILE A 331 0.27 18.25 -6.40
C ILE A 331 0.32 18.25 -7.93
N GLU A 332 -0.67 18.83 -8.62
CA GLU A 332 -0.68 18.90 -10.08
C GLU A 332 0.50 19.74 -10.63
N GLU A 333 0.84 20.84 -9.98
CA GLU A 333 1.97 21.70 -10.35
C GLU A 333 3.30 20.93 -10.26
N TYR A 334 3.59 20.34 -9.12
CA TYR A 334 4.84 19.62 -8.89
C TYR A 334 4.88 18.29 -9.67
N ALA A 335 3.74 17.63 -9.88
CA ALA A 335 3.66 16.45 -10.73
C ALA A 335 4.05 16.77 -12.18
N LYS A 336 3.60 17.93 -12.72
CA LYS A 336 4.03 18.40 -14.05
C LYS A 336 5.51 18.75 -14.07
N LYS A 337 5.99 19.49 -13.06
CA LYS A 337 7.40 19.91 -12.95
C LYS A 337 8.37 18.73 -13.00
N HIS A 338 8.03 17.63 -12.35
CA HIS A 338 8.86 16.42 -12.27
C HIS A 338 8.43 15.31 -13.24
N SER A 339 7.43 15.56 -14.08
CA SER A 339 6.84 14.58 -14.99
C SER A 339 6.45 13.27 -14.30
N VAL A 340 5.80 13.33 -13.14
CA VAL A 340 5.33 12.16 -12.37
C VAL A 340 3.80 12.06 -12.38
N CYS A 341 3.26 10.86 -12.18
CA CYS A 341 1.82 10.65 -12.09
C CYS A 341 1.26 11.36 -10.84
N PRO A 342 0.33 12.33 -10.98
CA PRO A 342 -0.15 13.10 -9.83
C PRO A 342 -0.97 12.26 -8.84
N PHE A 343 -1.65 11.21 -9.32
CA PHE A 343 -2.39 10.31 -8.45
C PHE A 343 -1.46 9.50 -7.55
N GLU A 344 -0.51 8.76 -8.13
CA GLU A 344 0.48 8.00 -7.35
C GLU A 344 1.32 8.92 -6.47
N PHE A 345 1.64 10.12 -6.96
CA PHE A 345 2.38 11.10 -6.17
C PHE A 345 1.63 11.50 -4.90
N SER A 346 0.31 11.68 -4.96
CA SER A 346 -0.50 11.93 -3.76
C SER A 346 -0.46 10.77 -2.76
N LEU A 347 -0.37 9.52 -3.24
CA LEU A 347 -0.24 8.34 -2.39
C LEU A 347 1.15 8.26 -1.74
N ASP A 348 2.22 8.58 -2.48
CA ASP A 348 3.57 8.66 -1.92
C ASP A 348 3.70 9.78 -0.89
N LEU A 349 3.09 10.94 -1.13
CA LEU A 349 3.07 12.06 -0.18
C LEU A 349 2.31 11.72 1.10
N SER A 350 1.28 10.87 1.03
CA SER A 350 0.52 10.45 2.22
C SER A 350 1.39 9.76 3.28
N LEU A 351 2.45 9.06 2.87
CA LEU A 351 3.39 8.41 3.79
C LEU A 351 4.05 9.42 4.73
N TRP A 352 4.34 10.62 4.20
CA TRP A 352 5.07 11.67 4.90
C TRP A 352 4.17 12.80 5.42
N ALA A 353 2.88 12.78 5.10
CA ALA A 353 1.91 13.76 5.58
C ALA A 353 1.48 13.46 7.03
N ASP A 354 1.35 14.50 7.84
CA ASP A 354 0.81 14.42 9.20
C ASP A 354 -0.71 14.21 9.19
N SER A 355 -1.41 14.84 8.24
CA SER A 355 -2.86 14.74 8.05
C SER A 355 -3.22 14.32 6.63
N ILE A 356 -4.01 13.27 6.49
CA ILE A 356 -4.49 12.74 5.20
C ILE A 356 -5.99 13.02 5.10
N ILE A 357 -6.40 13.76 4.08
CA ILE A 357 -7.80 14.07 3.78
C ILE A 357 -8.22 13.25 2.56
N CYS A 358 -9.11 12.28 2.74
CA CYS A 358 -9.49 11.34 1.68
C CYS A 358 -10.93 10.83 1.81
N ASP A 359 -11.38 10.07 0.81
CA ASP A 359 -12.67 9.36 0.87
C ASP A 359 -12.60 8.10 1.74
N TYR A 360 -13.75 7.64 2.23
CA TYR A 360 -13.90 6.40 3.00
C TYR A 360 -13.25 5.19 2.34
N ASN A 361 -13.29 5.09 1.01
CA ASN A 361 -12.75 3.94 0.28
C ASN A 361 -11.26 3.69 0.54
N TYR A 362 -10.47 4.75 0.75
CA TYR A 362 -9.03 4.64 1.01
C TYR A 362 -8.70 4.05 2.38
N VAL A 363 -9.69 3.87 3.26
CA VAL A 363 -9.54 3.19 4.55
C VAL A 363 -10.35 1.90 4.61
N PHE A 364 -11.59 1.92 4.11
CA PHE A 364 -12.55 0.82 4.34
C PHE A 364 -12.77 -0.10 3.14
N ASP A 365 -12.39 0.28 1.92
CA ASP A 365 -12.61 -0.58 0.74
C ASP A 365 -11.47 -1.60 0.61
N PRO A 366 -11.73 -2.91 0.69
CA PRO A 366 -10.69 -3.95 0.64
C PRO A 366 -9.92 -4.00 -0.68
N ARG A 367 -10.38 -3.34 -1.74
CA ARG A 367 -9.70 -3.27 -3.05
C ARG A 367 -8.83 -2.02 -3.21
N VAL A 368 -9.21 -0.91 -2.58
CA VAL A 368 -8.66 0.43 -2.84
C VAL A 368 -7.95 1.03 -1.62
N TYR A 369 -8.12 0.45 -0.43
CA TYR A 369 -7.51 0.97 0.80
C TYR A 369 -6.00 1.20 0.66
N LEU A 370 -5.48 2.14 1.43
CA LEU A 370 -4.06 2.48 1.44
C LEU A 370 -3.26 1.34 2.09
N LYS A 371 -2.89 0.35 1.27
CA LYS A 371 -2.22 -0.89 1.71
C LYS A 371 -0.99 -0.64 2.58
N ARG A 372 -0.23 0.42 2.28
CA ARG A 372 0.97 0.81 3.02
C ARG A 372 0.70 1.13 4.51
N PHE A 373 -0.52 1.51 4.87
CA PHE A 373 -0.93 1.78 6.25
C PHE A 373 -1.71 0.66 6.90
N PHE A 374 -2.59 -0.04 6.15
CA PHE A 374 -3.61 -0.91 6.76
C PHE A 374 -3.51 -2.39 6.37
N ALA A 375 -2.60 -2.79 5.48
CA ALA A 375 -2.45 -4.21 5.14
C ALA A 375 -1.94 -5.02 6.35
N GLU A 376 -2.22 -6.31 6.39
CA GLU A 376 -1.63 -7.18 7.42
C GLU A 376 -0.12 -7.24 7.22
N GLY A 377 0.65 -6.96 8.29
CA GLY A 377 2.09 -6.69 8.17
C GLY A 377 2.41 -5.33 7.54
N ALA A 378 1.48 -4.35 7.63
CA ALA A 378 1.67 -3.00 7.10
C ALA A 378 3.03 -2.44 7.49
N GLU A 379 3.68 -1.90 6.46
CA GLU A 379 5.03 -1.37 6.48
C GLU A 379 5.17 -0.14 7.39
N ILE A 380 4.05 0.55 7.67
CA ILE A 380 3.96 1.69 8.57
C ILE A 380 3.00 1.33 9.72
N GLN A 381 3.56 1.21 10.92
CA GLN A 381 2.79 1.09 12.15
C GLN A 381 2.75 2.45 12.85
N GLY A 382 1.59 2.84 13.32
CA GLY A 382 1.42 4.11 14.01
C GLY A 382 0.08 4.21 14.71
N GLU A 383 0.05 5.07 15.74
CA GLU A 383 -1.18 5.47 16.42
C GLU A 383 -1.96 6.42 15.48
N TYR A 384 -2.99 5.91 14.82
CA TYR A 384 -3.78 6.66 13.85
C TYR A 384 -5.11 7.15 14.43
N VAL A 385 -5.45 8.41 14.15
CA VAL A 385 -6.75 8.99 14.50
C VAL A 385 -7.63 9.09 13.26
N PHE A 386 -8.82 8.49 13.32
CA PHE A 386 -9.81 8.57 12.24
C PHE A 386 -10.90 9.57 12.60
N LEU A 387 -11.01 10.64 11.80
CA LEU A 387 -12.07 11.65 11.89
C LEU A 387 -13.04 11.42 10.72
N ILE A 388 -14.21 10.85 11.00
CA ILE A 388 -15.18 10.46 9.97
C ILE A 388 -16.30 11.50 9.90
N ASP A 389 -16.34 12.30 8.84
CA ASP A 389 -17.34 13.36 8.67
C ASP A 389 -18.49 12.90 7.77
N GLU A 390 -19.73 13.16 8.19
CA GLU A 390 -20.95 12.63 7.56
C GLU A 390 -21.01 11.08 7.54
N ALA A 391 -20.67 10.48 8.68
CA ALA A 391 -20.60 9.03 8.91
C ALA A 391 -21.92 8.28 8.65
N HIS A 392 -23.06 8.98 8.55
CA HIS A 392 -24.32 8.37 8.14
C HIS A 392 -24.26 7.73 6.75
N ASN A 393 -23.40 8.25 5.84
CA ASN A 393 -23.18 7.66 4.51
C ASN A 393 -22.31 6.40 4.56
N LEU A 394 -21.61 6.15 5.67
CA LEU A 394 -20.63 5.06 5.74
C LEU A 394 -21.30 3.69 5.66
N VAL A 395 -22.50 3.50 6.23
CA VAL A 395 -23.18 2.20 6.26
C VAL A 395 -23.47 1.69 4.86
N ASP A 396 -24.14 2.49 4.04
CA ASP A 396 -24.48 2.09 2.66
C ASP A 396 -23.22 1.95 1.80
N ARG A 397 -22.26 2.87 1.95
CA ARG A 397 -20.96 2.81 1.27
C ARG A 397 -20.19 1.53 1.63
N SER A 398 -20.17 1.13 2.90
CA SER A 398 -19.53 -0.11 3.32
C SER A 398 -20.23 -1.33 2.71
N ARG A 399 -21.56 -1.34 2.63
CA ARG A 399 -22.28 -2.43 1.94
C ARG A 399 -21.89 -2.52 0.48
N GLU A 400 -21.78 -1.39 -0.22
CA GLU A 400 -21.33 -1.34 -1.62
C GLU A 400 -19.88 -1.82 -1.78
N MET A 401 -18.94 -1.36 -0.94
CA MET A 401 -17.51 -1.70 -1.01
C MET A 401 -17.25 -3.21 -0.93
N PHE A 402 -18.04 -3.91 -0.11
CA PHE A 402 -17.96 -5.36 0.08
C PHE A 402 -18.88 -6.16 -0.84
N SER A 403 -19.64 -5.48 -1.71
CA SER A 403 -20.49 -6.11 -2.71
C SER A 403 -19.78 -6.15 -4.08
N ALA A 404 -20.12 -7.18 -4.86
CA ALA A 404 -19.69 -7.31 -6.25
C ALA A 404 -20.93 -7.41 -7.14
N GLU A 405 -20.92 -6.70 -8.25
CA GLU A 405 -21.97 -6.77 -9.27
C GLU A 405 -21.38 -7.36 -10.54
N ILE A 406 -22.11 -8.29 -11.15
CA ILE A 406 -21.73 -8.93 -12.40
C ILE A 406 -22.92 -8.84 -13.33
N THR A 407 -22.72 -8.09 -14.41
CA THR A 407 -23.73 -7.92 -15.45
C THR A 407 -23.37 -8.74 -16.68
N LYS A 408 -24.37 -9.11 -17.47
CA LYS A 408 -24.18 -9.97 -18.65
C LYS A 408 -23.64 -9.17 -19.84
N GLU A 409 -23.96 -7.89 -19.95
CA GLU A 409 -23.63 -7.05 -21.11
C GLU A 409 -22.13 -7.05 -21.44
N PRO A 410 -21.19 -6.89 -20.49
CA PRO A 410 -19.76 -6.86 -20.79
C PRO A 410 -19.24 -8.19 -21.37
N PHE A 411 -19.71 -9.33 -20.84
CA PHE A 411 -19.33 -10.65 -21.35
C PHE A 411 -19.85 -10.89 -22.77
N LEU A 412 -21.07 -10.43 -23.06
CA LEU A 412 -21.66 -10.54 -24.38
C LEU A 412 -20.92 -9.66 -25.40
N ALA A 413 -20.60 -8.42 -25.02
CA ALA A 413 -19.81 -7.52 -25.85
C ALA A 413 -18.44 -8.13 -26.17
N LEU A 414 -17.73 -8.64 -25.15
CA LEU A 414 -16.44 -9.29 -25.35
C LEU A 414 -16.55 -10.53 -26.23
N LYS A 415 -17.59 -11.37 -26.05
CA LYS A 415 -17.85 -12.53 -26.91
C LYS A 415 -18.01 -12.12 -28.38
N ASN A 416 -18.75 -11.04 -28.64
CA ASN A 416 -18.99 -10.53 -29.99
C ASN A 416 -17.69 -9.99 -30.60
N SER A 417 -16.96 -9.12 -29.89
CA SER A 417 -15.68 -8.58 -30.36
C SER A 417 -14.64 -9.68 -30.67
N LEU A 418 -14.56 -10.72 -29.84
CA LEU A 418 -13.67 -11.86 -30.12
C LEU A 418 -14.13 -12.70 -31.31
N SER A 419 -15.44 -12.74 -31.58
CA SER A 419 -16.00 -13.46 -32.73
C SER A 419 -15.75 -12.69 -34.03
N GLU A 420 -15.81 -11.37 -33.99
CA GLU A 420 -15.45 -10.48 -35.11
C GLU A 420 -13.94 -10.49 -35.39
N ALA A 421 -13.10 -10.35 -34.36
CA ALA A 421 -11.65 -10.37 -34.50
C ALA A 421 -11.11 -11.74 -34.99
N PHE A 422 -11.82 -12.83 -34.67
CA PHE A 422 -11.46 -14.18 -35.09
C PHE A 422 -12.67 -14.93 -35.67
N PRO A 423 -13.04 -14.67 -36.93
CA PRO A 423 -14.23 -15.25 -37.55
C PRO A 423 -14.05 -16.73 -37.94
N SER A 424 -12.81 -17.15 -38.19
CA SER A 424 -12.50 -18.54 -38.55
C SER A 424 -11.86 -19.31 -37.39
N SER A 425 -12.40 -20.49 -37.10
CA SER A 425 -11.92 -21.41 -36.06
C SER A 425 -10.49 -21.92 -36.29
N ARG A 426 -9.96 -21.80 -37.52
CA ARG A 426 -8.64 -22.35 -37.88
C ARG A 426 -7.45 -21.51 -37.40
N ASN A 427 -7.63 -20.20 -37.20
CA ASN A 427 -6.55 -19.26 -36.83
C ASN A 427 -6.75 -18.62 -35.44
N VAL A 428 -7.38 -19.32 -34.50
CA VAL A 428 -7.59 -18.80 -33.14
C VAL A 428 -6.45 -19.24 -32.21
N PRO A 429 -5.66 -18.30 -31.65
CA PRO A 429 -4.65 -18.63 -30.66
C PRO A 429 -5.23 -19.48 -29.52
N PRO A 430 -4.48 -20.48 -28.99
CA PRO A 430 -4.98 -21.34 -27.91
C PRO A 430 -5.54 -20.57 -26.70
N ARG A 431 -4.88 -19.47 -26.30
CA ARG A 431 -5.33 -18.57 -25.22
C ARG A 431 -6.71 -17.96 -25.52
N VAL A 432 -6.91 -17.44 -26.74
CA VAL A 432 -8.20 -16.85 -27.16
C VAL A 432 -9.31 -17.91 -27.21
N ARG A 433 -8.99 -19.14 -27.61
CA ARG A 433 -9.96 -20.25 -27.62
C ARG A 433 -10.40 -20.62 -26.19
N LYS A 434 -9.47 -20.67 -25.24
CA LYS A 434 -9.75 -20.87 -23.81
C LYS A 434 -10.65 -19.75 -23.28
N MET A 435 -10.34 -18.50 -23.63
CA MET A 435 -11.12 -17.33 -23.25
C MET A 435 -12.56 -17.36 -23.82
N LYS A 436 -12.74 -17.63 -25.12
CA LYS A 436 -14.07 -17.79 -25.74
C LYS A 436 -14.92 -18.87 -25.03
N ARG A 437 -14.31 -19.99 -24.65
CA ARG A 437 -14.98 -21.06 -23.88
C ARG A 437 -15.39 -20.59 -22.49
N ALA A 438 -14.50 -19.92 -21.76
CA ALA A 438 -14.79 -19.39 -20.43
C ALA A 438 -15.95 -18.38 -20.46
N ILE A 439 -15.88 -17.39 -21.35
CA ILE A 439 -16.94 -16.37 -21.54
C ILE A 439 -18.30 -17.04 -21.86
N SER A 440 -18.29 -18.06 -22.70
CA SER A 440 -19.53 -18.79 -23.02
C SER A 440 -20.11 -19.50 -21.80
N LYS A 441 -19.28 -20.06 -20.92
CA LYS A 441 -19.74 -20.71 -19.68
C LYS A 441 -20.34 -19.67 -18.72
N VAL A 442 -19.67 -18.53 -18.51
CA VAL A 442 -20.18 -17.43 -17.67
C VAL A 442 -21.53 -16.96 -18.20
N ASN A 443 -21.65 -16.74 -19.51
CA ASN A 443 -22.90 -16.33 -20.14
C ASN A 443 -24.04 -17.33 -19.91
N THR A 444 -23.77 -18.64 -19.99
CA THR A 444 -24.76 -19.67 -19.69
C THR A 444 -25.18 -19.64 -18.22
N ALA A 445 -24.22 -19.55 -17.29
CA ALA A 445 -24.50 -19.48 -15.86
C ALA A 445 -25.35 -18.25 -15.50
N LEU A 446 -25.05 -17.08 -16.08
CA LEU A 446 -25.85 -15.86 -15.87
C LEU A 446 -27.29 -15.99 -16.43
N ILE A 447 -27.48 -16.75 -17.52
CA ILE A 447 -28.83 -17.04 -18.05
C ILE A 447 -29.60 -17.96 -17.09
N GLU A 448 -28.93 -18.95 -16.51
CA GLU A 448 -29.54 -19.85 -15.52
C GLU A 448 -29.94 -19.08 -14.26
N LEU A 449 -29.07 -18.20 -13.74
CA LEU A 449 -29.39 -17.33 -12.61
C LEU A 449 -30.56 -16.39 -12.91
N ARG A 450 -30.63 -15.81 -14.12
CA ARG A 450 -31.77 -14.97 -14.52
C ARG A 450 -33.10 -15.72 -14.44
N LYS A 451 -33.14 -17.01 -14.82
CA LYS A 451 -34.38 -17.81 -14.77
C LYS A 451 -34.91 -18.01 -13.35
N LEU A 452 -34.07 -17.88 -12.32
CA LEU A 452 -34.53 -17.92 -10.93
C LEU A 452 -35.44 -16.73 -10.61
N CYS A 453 -35.24 -15.59 -11.27
CA CYS A 453 -36.14 -14.42 -11.16
C CYS A 453 -37.50 -14.61 -11.87
N GLU A 454 -37.73 -15.75 -12.54
CA GLU A 454 -39.01 -16.11 -13.16
C GLU A 454 -39.74 -17.20 -12.34
N GLY A 455 -39.13 -17.68 -11.25
CA GLY A 455 -39.60 -18.79 -10.43
C GLY A 455 -40.37 -18.38 -9.16
N PRO A 456 -40.85 -19.36 -8.36
CA PRO A 456 -41.48 -19.09 -7.08
C PRO A 456 -40.47 -18.56 -6.04
N GLY A 457 -40.90 -17.64 -5.19
CA GLY A 457 -40.05 -17.06 -4.12
C GLY A 457 -39.28 -15.80 -4.52
N VAL A 458 -39.65 -15.17 -5.64
CA VAL A 458 -39.13 -13.86 -6.04
C VAL A 458 -39.72 -12.74 -5.19
N VAL A 459 -38.94 -11.67 -5.02
CA VAL A 459 -39.30 -10.45 -4.33
C VAL A 459 -39.49 -9.36 -5.37
N GLU A 460 -40.61 -8.64 -5.30
CA GLU A 460 -40.84 -7.46 -6.12
C GLU A 460 -40.65 -6.20 -5.28
N GLU A 461 -39.74 -5.33 -5.70
CA GLU A 461 -39.45 -4.06 -5.05
C GLU A 461 -39.14 -3.01 -6.11
N ASP A 462 -39.75 -1.83 -6.01
CA ASP A 462 -39.59 -0.71 -6.96
C ASP A 462 -39.77 -1.09 -8.45
N GLY A 463 -40.72 -1.99 -8.74
CA GLY A 463 -41.00 -2.46 -10.10
C GLY A 463 -39.91 -3.36 -10.70
N LYS A 464 -38.99 -3.86 -9.88
CA LYS A 464 -37.96 -4.85 -10.24
C LYS A 464 -38.23 -6.16 -9.53
N VAL A 465 -37.91 -7.27 -10.21
CA VAL A 465 -38.04 -8.63 -9.69
C VAL A 465 -36.66 -9.13 -9.27
N PHE A 466 -36.54 -9.57 -8.03
CA PHE A 466 -35.32 -10.05 -7.42
C PHE A 466 -35.47 -11.49 -6.98
N TYR A 467 -34.44 -12.28 -7.18
CA TYR A 467 -34.27 -13.56 -6.50
C TYR A 467 -33.17 -13.39 -5.44
N VAL A 468 -33.51 -13.67 -4.19
CA VAL A 468 -32.61 -13.49 -3.05
C VAL A 468 -32.33 -14.85 -2.42
N GLN A 469 -31.05 -15.21 -2.33
CA GLN A 469 -30.60 -16.41 -1.63
C GLN A 469 -29.49 -16.04 -0.64
N LYS A 470 -29.38 -16.82 0.44
CA LYS A 470 -28.36 -16.61 1.47
C LYS A 470 -27.00 -17.19 1.06
N GLU A 471 -27.01 -18.29 0.32
CA GLU A 471 -25.80 -18.95 -0.14
C GLU A 471 -25.26 -18.28 -1.40
N PRO A 472 -23.93 -18.24 -1.60
CA PRO A 472 -23.34 -17.70 -2.82
C PRO A 472 -23.67 -18.57 -4.04
N PRO A 473 -23.69 -18.01 -5.26
CA PRO A 473 -23.85 -18.80 -6.48
C PRO A 473 -22.57 -19.58 -6.79
N GLU A 474 -22.37 -20.71 -6.10
CA GLU A 474 -21.13 -21.51 -6.19
C GLU A 474 -20.81 -21.97 -7.61
N SER A 475 -21.82 -22.17 -8.46
CA SER A 475 -21.63 -22.55 -9.86
C SER A 475 -20.96 -21.46 -10.70
N LEU A 476 -21.06 -20.19 -10.29
CA LEU A 476 -20.48 -19.05 -11.00
C LEU A 476 -19.03 -18.81 -10.60
N TYR A 477 -18.64 -19.08 -9.35
CA TYR A 477 -17.32 -18.71 -8.82
C TYR A 477 -16.15 -19.35 -9.58
N PRO A 478 -16.15 -20.65 -9.94
CA PRO A 478 -15.08 -21.24 -10.74
C PRO A 478 -14.99 -20.73 -12.19
N LEU A 479 -15.98 -19.96 -12.64
CA LEU A 479 -16.06 -19.42 -14.00
C LEU A 479 -15.54 -17.98 -14.10
N LEU A 480 -15.47 -17.28 -12.96
CA LEU A 480 -14.91 -15.94 -12.81
C LEU A 480 -13.42 -16.03 -12.48
#